data_AF-A0A3L7SRC9-F1
#
_entry.id   AF-A0A3L7SRC9-F1
#
_cell.length_a   1.000
_cell.length_b   1.000
_cell.length_c   1.000
_cell.angle_alpha   90.00
_cell.angle_beta   90.00
_cell.angle_gamma   90.00
#
_symmetry.space_group_name_H-M   'P 1'
#
loop_
_entity.id
_entity.type
_entity.pdbx_description
1 polymer ?
#
loop_
_entity_poly.entity_id
_entity_poly.type
_entity_poly.pdbx_seq_one_letter_code
_entity_poly.pdbx_strand_id
1 'polypeptide(L)'
;MTQRKPQKTPSPPQDDRDRSRRGLTFFLADSVGFRLGLATYDVPSTRTQELSLAVTAAAKDKIHLTVLNLADHSLDVNLLQQLEAHLQTIPTEPGCQRAIAVTGIEAVMEAGSRLDPPDRFAILHRTNLQRDAFVSRVPVPVVLWINRPSLSALAHEAPDFWHWRTGSFEFFSNGEDLESVLATTVAPALARFLMCHYLQLPAIPFGGLSELAAHTVQSPFLLREAVREFESLGEKIAARLTSVFTAEALDESGRNEVARILGHTLNHPVQFPNETGHDLNPTQLADQFRRVALPEQAPLSSEQQRMFDRALDQVVRYLVNLASALPKFQSAVAKESLERLSRIGNDLDQTLNAVEWIERIVVADSRRLATRYEADYRQGVIRNLDYLELFGADIPPEASRHALSVAYVSLNLQDEDLQDEDLRNEKTANLVGVSLPVERVLEQLSPVSGRLLIRGEAGSGKSTLFRWIAIQAAYGGVISQSGGGLYVLKQPGIPATEETRYPHALHRQILEKHWSLRIPFLIRLREFTEGTFPEPQQFPEQVVRQIGPPSTRGSWIFFKRGERSFCLTELTKFPVRIARR
;
A
#
# COMPACT_ATOMS: atom_id res chain seq x y z
N MET A 1 26.25 -9.47 49.98
CA MET A 1 25.21 -9.60 48.93
C MET A 1 25.91 -9.56 47.58
N THR A 2 25.91 -10.71 46.90
CA THR A 2 26.83 -11.07 45.84
C THR A 2 26.38 -10.48 44.49
N GLN A 3 27.27 -9.72 43.83
CA GLN A 3 27.08 -9.23 42.47
C GLN A 3 26.97 -10.40 41.49
N ARG A 4 25.85 -10.52 40.77
CA ARG A 4 25.73 -11.42 39.61
C ARG A 4 26.12 -10.66 38.33
N LYS A 5 27.22 -11.11 37.72
CA LYS A 5 27.63 -10.78 36.35
C LYS A 5 26.58 -11.24 35.32
N PRO A 6 26.49 -10.59 34.15
CA PRO A 6 25.45 -10.83 33.16
C PRO A 6 25.60 -12.20 32.52
N GLN A 7 24.50 -12.94 32.44
CA GLN A 7 24.37 -14.20 31.70
C GLN A 7 24.53 -13.89 30.21
N LYS A 8 25.48 -14.56 29.54
CA LYS A 8 25.67 -14.50 28.09
C LYS A 8 24.34 -14.82 27.39
N THR A 9 23.89 -13.91 26.53
CA THR A 9 22.87 -14.12 25.51
C THR A 9 23.24 -15.35 24.67
N PRO A 10 22.30 -16.25 24.34
CA PRO A 10 22.58 -17.39 23.46
C PRO A 10 22.93 -16.90 22.05
N SER A 11 23.91 -17.54 21.44
CA SER A 11 24.39 -17.38 20.06
C SER A 11 23.29 -17.65 19.00
N PRO A 12 23.41 -17.11 17.77
CA PRO A 12 22.29 -16.91 16.83
C PRO A 12 21.74 -18.20 16.17
N PRO A 13 20.48 -18.18 15.66
CA PRO A 13 19.73 -19.32 15.09
C PRO A 13 20.28 -19.95 13.79
N GLN A 14 21.37 -19.42 13.22
CA GLN A 14 21.99 -19.96 12.00
C GLN A 14 22.72 -21.28 12.25
N ASP A 15 23.28 -21.45 13.46
CA ASP A 15 23.90 -22.71 13.90
C ASP A 15 22.89 -23.87 13.95
N ASP A 16 21.63 -23.58 14.26
CA ASP A 16 20.56 -24.58 14.36
C ASP A 16 20.09 -25.05 12.97
N ARG A 17 20.00 -24.15 11.99
CA ARG A 17 19.73 -24.55 10.59
C ARG A 17 20.85 -25.39 10.01
N ASP A 18 22.11 -25.01 10.24
CA ASP A 18 23.24 -25.81 9.77
C ASP A 18 23.34 -27.16 10.49
N ARG A 19 22.93 -27.23 11.77
CA ARG A 19 22.74 -28.50 12.48
C ARG A 19 21.63 -29.34 11.84
N SER A 20 20.46 -28.77 11.54
CA SER A 20 19.35 -29.46 10.86
C SER A 20 19.77 -29.98 9.48
N ARG A 21 20.51 -29.18 8.68
CA ARG A 21 21.04 -29.61 7.38
C ARG A 21 21.99 -30.79 7.49
N ARG A 22 22.95 -30.73 8.42
CA ARG A 22 23.89 -31.84 8.67
C ARG A 22 23.15 -33.08 9.15
N GLY A 23 22.18 -32.91 10.05
CA GLY A 23 21.33 -34.00 10.54
C GLY A 23 20.51 -34.64 9.43
N LEU A 24 19.91 -33.85 8.54
CA LEU A 24 19.15 -34.34 7.39
C LEU A 24 20.05 -35.12 6.43
N THR A 25 21.24 -34.60 6.14
CA THR A 25 22.22 -35.28 5.26
C THR A 25 22.62 -36.64 5.85
N PHE A 26 22.93 -36.68 7.15
CA PHE A 26 23.25 -37.92 7.86
C PHE A 26 22.08 -38.91 7.85
N PHE A 27 20.86 -38.43 8.09
CA PHE A 27 19.65 -39.25 8.05
C PHE A 27 19.44 -39.92 6.69
N LEU A 28 19.71 -39.19 5.62
CA LEU A 28 19.60 -39.69 4.24
C LEU A 28 20.71 -40.70 3.89
N ALA A 29 21.91 -40.57 4.48
CA ALA A 29 23.06 -41.43 4.19
C ALA A 29 23.13 -42.74 5.00
N ASP A 30 22.62 -42.73 6.25
CA ASP A 30 22.78 -43.82 7.22
C ASP A 30 21.56 -44.77 7.28
N SER A 31 20.88 -45.01 6.15
CA SER A 31 19.56 -45.64 6.20
C SER A 31 19.34 -46.78 5.20
N VAL A 32 19.12 -47.97 5.76
CA VAL A 32 18.63 -49.17 5.06
C VAL A 32 17.16 -49.38 5.46
N GLY A 33 16.26 -49.38 4.48
CA GLY A 33 14.83 -49.60 4.69
C GLY A 33 14.02 -48.33 4.99
N PHE A 34 12.75 -48.52 5.37
CA PHE A 34 11.83 -47.42 5.66
C PHE A 34 12.25 -46.65 6.92
N ARG A 35 12.38 -45.33 6.79
CA ARG A 35 12.53 -44.39 7.90
C ARG A 35 11.75 -43.12 7.62
N LEU A 36 11.08 -42.60 8.64
CA LEU A 36 10.35 -41.35 8.56
C LEU A 36 11.15 -40.21 9.19
N GLY A 37 11.55 -39.23 8.38
CA GLY A 37 12.08 -37.94 8.81
C GLY A 37 11.01 -36.87 8.66
N LEU A 38 10.95 -35.92 9.61
CA LEU A 38 10.10 -34.73 9.50
C LEU A 38 10.95 -33.48 9.35
N ALA A 39 10.81 -32.79 8.22
CA ALA A 39 11.44 -31.50 7.95
C ALA A 39 10.39 -30.40 8.14
N THR A 40 10.49 -29.66 9.24
CA THR A 40 9.57 -28.58 9.57
C THR A 40 10.06 -27.26 9.03
N TYR A 41 9.15 -26.47 8.47
CA TYR A 41 9.48 -25.14 7.94
C TYR A 41 8.41 -24.11 8.30
N ASP A 42 8.77 -22.84 8.16
CA ASP A 42 7.91 -21.68 8.41
C ASP A 42 7.25 -21.14 7.13
N VAL A 43 8.02 -20.97 6.05
CA VAL A 43 7.53 -20.47 4.76
C VAL A 43 7.88 -21.40 3.59
N PRO A 44 7.03 -21.50 2.55
CA PRO A 44 7.29 -22.33 1.37
C PRO A 44 8.62 -22.01 0.66
N SER A 45 9.06 -20.76 0.67
CA SER A 45 10.35 -20.33 0.10
C SER A 45 11.55 -20.96 0.83
N THR A 46 11.55 -20.95 2.17
CA THR A 46 12.56 -21.65 3.00
C THR A 46 12.57 -23.13 2.65
N ARG A 47 11.40 -23.79 2.59
CA ARG A 47 11.30 -25.21 2.18
C ARG A 47 11.97 -25.43 0.82
N THR A 48 11.62 -24.65 -0.19
CA THR A 48 12.16 -24.81 -1.55
C THR A 48 13.67 -24.61 -1.58
N GLN A 49 14.19 -23.59 -0.89
CA GLN A 49 15.62 -23.33 -0.79
C GLN A 49 16.35 -24.49 -0.10
N GLU A 50 15.90 -24.89 1.09
CA GLU A 50 16.53 -25.95 1.88
C GLU A 50 16.43 -27.32 1.21
N LEU A 51 15.32 -27.60 0.53
CA LEU A 51 15.16 -28.81 -0.27
C LEU A 51 16.13 -28.84 -1.45
N SER A 52 16.31 -27.72 -2.17
CA SER A 52 17.28 -27.64 -3.27
C SER A 52 18.72 -27.90 -2.80
N LEU A 53 19.07 -27.39 -1.61
CA LEU A 53 20.36 -27.65 -0.97
C LEU A 53 20.50 -29.11 -0.55
N ALA A 54 19.43 -29.70 0.01
CA ALA A 54 19.41 -31.11 0.40
C ALA A 54 19.59 -32.05 -0.81
N VAL A 55 18.92 -31.77 -1.93
CA VAL A 55 19.10 -32.53 -3.19
C VAL A 55 20.54 -32.43 -3.68
N THR A 56 21.11 -31.22 -3.67
CA THR A 56 22.50 -30.98 -4.10
C THR A 56 23.52 -31.67 -3.20
N ALA A 57 23.28 -31.69 -1.88
CA ALA A 57 24.14 -32.37 -0.91
C ALA A 57 24.02 -33.90 -1.04
N ALA A 58 22.80 -34.42 -1.13
CA ALA A 58 22.52 -35.86 -1.31
C ALA A 58 23.22 -36.43 -2.55
N ALA A 59 23.22 -35.69 -3.66
CA ALA A 59 23.90 -36.10 -4.88
C ALA A 59 25.41 -36.32 -4.69
N LYS A 60 26.07 -35.54 -3.81
CA LYS A 60 27.51 -35.70 -3.52
C LYS A 60 27.82 -37.00 -2.78
N ASP A 61 26.88 -37.47 -1.96
CA ASP A 61 27.01 -38.69 -1.16
C ASP A 61 26.42 -39.93 -1.86
N LYS A 62 26.20 -39.85 -3.19
CA LYS A 62 25.55 -40.90 -4.00
C LYS A 62 24.15 -41.25 -3.48
N ILE A 63 23.37 -40.26 -3.08
CA ILE A 63 21.97 -40.42 -2.69
C ILE A 63 21.11 -39.76 -3.76
N HIS A 64 20.29 -40.57 -4.43
CA HIS A 64 19.27 -40.12 -5.36
C HIS A 64 18.03 -39.69 -4.57
N LEU A 65 18.02 -38.41 -4.14
CA LEU A 65 16.88 -37.78 -3.47
C LEU A 65 15.89 -37.25 -4.52
N THR A 66 14.72 -37.88 -4.59
CA THR A 66 13.62 -37.44 -5.48
C THR A 66 12.55 -36.68 -4.70
N VAL A 67 11.84 -35.77 -5.35
CA VAL A 67 10.76 -34.98 -4.73
C VAL A 67 9.40 -35.47 -5.23
N LEU A 68 8.51 -35.80 -4.29
CA LEU A 68 7.10 -36.11 -4.54
C LEU A 68 6.25 -34.94 -4.04
N ASN A 69 5.56 -34.25 -4.94
CA ASN A 69 4.66 -33.14 -4.59
C ASN A 69 3.21 -33.63 -4.55
N LEU A 70 2.60 -33.63 -3.36
CA LEU A 70 1.21 -34.07 -3.17
C LEU A 70 0.18 -33.02 -3.60
N ALA A 71 0.58 -31.75 -3.76
CA ALA A 71 -0.34 -30.68 -4.15
C ALA A 71 -0.91 -30.84 -5.57
N ASP A 72 -0.23 -31.60 -6.43
CA ASP A 72 -0.63 -31.82 -7.83
C ASP A 72 -1.72 -32.89 -7.98
N HIS A 73 -2.17 -33.48 -6.87
CA HIS A 73 -3.10 -34.61 -6.85
C HIS A 73 -4.46 -34.25 -6.23
N SER A 74 -5.50 -35.03 -6.56
CA SER A 74 -6.89 -34.81 -6.10
C SER A 74 -7.08 -34.95 -4.59
N LEU A 75 -8.22 -34.49 -4.05
CA LEU A 75 -8.58 -34.60 -2.61
C LEU A 75 -8.47 -36.01 -2.01
N ASP A 76 -8.64 -37.08 -2.80
CA ASP A 76 -8.66 -38.47 -2.33
C ASP A 76 -7.27 -39.14 -2.25
N VAL A 77 -6.20 -38.35 -2.09
CA VAL A 77 -4.82 -38.85 -2.12
C VAL A 77 -4.51 -39.81 -0.98
N ASN A 78 -3.95 -40.96 -1.35
CA ASN A 78 -3.35 -41.93 -0.44
C ASN A 78 -1.82 -41.81 -0.47
N LEU A 79 -1.21 -41.38 0.64
CA LEU A 79 0.24 -41.16 0.75
C LEU A 79 1.06 -42.39 0.38
N LEU A 80 0.68 -43.57 0.88
CA LEU A 80 1.38 -44.83 0.63
C LEU A 80 1.37 -45.18 -0.86
N GLN A 81 0.20 -45.07 -1.50
CA GLN A 81 0.05 -45.35 -2.92
C GLN A 81 0.84 -44.38 -3.80
N GLN A 82 0.90 -43.09 -3.44
CA GLN A 82 1.69 -42.11 -4.19
C GLN A 82 3.20 -42.37 -4.05
N LEU A 83 3.68 -42.73 -2.85
CA LEU A 83 5.08 -43.09 -2.64
C LEU A 83 5.47 -44.31 -3.47
N GLU A 84 4.61 -45.33 -3.56
CA GLU A 84 4.87 -46.51 -4.38
C GLU A 84 4.86 -46.22 -5.88
N ALA A 85 3.88 -45.45 -6.36
CA ALA A 85 3.83 -45.03 -7.75
C ALA A 85 5.09 -44.23 -8.11
N HIS A 86 5.55 -43.34 -7.22
CA HIS A 86 6.79 -42.59 -7.37
C HIS A 86 8.03 -43.49 -7.39
N LEU A 87 8.05 -44.54 -6.56
CA LEU A 87 9.11 -45.55 -6.55
C LEU A 87 9.19 -46.32 -7.88
N GLN A 88 8.06 -46.65 -8.47
CA GLN A 88 7.97 -47.42 -9.72
C GLN A 88 8.28 -46.57 -10.96
N THR A 89 7.88 -45.29 -10.96
CA THR A 89 7.99 -44.40 -12.12
C THR A 89 9.39 -43.83 -12.32
N ILE A 90 10.10 -43.53 -11.23
CA ILE A 90 11.45 -42.96 -11.30
C ILE A 90 12.46 -44.07 -10.99
N PRO A 91 13.33 -44.50 -11.92
CA PRO A 91 14.35 -45.50 -11.60
C PRO A 91 15.47 -44.90 -10.74
N THR A 92 16.01 -45.68 -9.79
CA THR A 92 17.19 -45.27 -9.02
C THR A 92 18.42 -45.21 -9.91
N GLU A 93 19.22 -44.16 -9.79
CA GLU A 93 20.51 -44.09 -10.48
C GLU A 93 21.45 -45.24 -10.03
N PRO A 94 22.18 -45.87 -10.98
CA PRO A 94 23.07 -46.99 -10.65
C PRO A 94 24.13 -46.60 -9.62
N GLY A 95 24.18 -47.33 -8.49
CA GLY A 95 25.15 -47.09 -7.42
C GLY A 95 24.76 -45.99 -6.44
N CYS A 96 23.57 -45.39 -6.58
CA CYS A 96 23.03 -44.43 -5.63
C CYS A 96 22.03 -45.10 -4.65
N GLN A 97 22.06 -44.67 -3.39
CA GLN A 97 20.99 -44.97 -2.43
C GLN A 97 19.76 -44.14 -2.77
N ARG A 98 18.56 -44.68 -2.53
CA ARG A 98 17.31 -43.99 -2.89
C ARG A 98 16.68 -43.33 -1.68
N ALA A 99 16.21 -42.10 -1.84
CA ALA A 99 15.40 -41.40 -0.83
C ALA A 99 14.30 -40.55 -1.47
N ILE A 100 13.26 -40.24 -0.70
CA ILE A 100 12.12 -39.42 -1.15
C ILE A 100 11.88 -38.25 -0.19
N ALA A 101 11.82 -37.04 -0.73
CA ALA A 101 11.27 -35.87 -0.05
C ALA A 101 9.81 -35.69 -0.48
N VAL A 102 8.89 -35.59 0.48
CA VAL A 102 7.46 -35.38 0.24
C VAL A 102 7.10 -33.95 0.60
N THR A 103 6.45 -33.23 -0.31
CA THR A 103 5.96 -31.84 -0.11
C THR A 103 4.47 -31.75 -0.40
N GLY A 104 3.80 -30.68 0.05
CA GLY A 104 2.42 -30.36 -0.37
C GLY A 104 1.33 -31.14 0.36
N ILE A 105 1.67 -31.85 1.44
CA ILE A 105 0.66 -32.53 2.28
C ILE A 105 -0.31 -31.53 2.91
N GLU A 106 0.17 -30.32 3.22
CA GLU A 106 -0.59 -29.19 3.76
C GLU A 106 -1.72 -28.74 2.83
N ALA A 107 -1.51 -28.73 1.52
CA ALA A 107 -2.53 -28.35 0.55
C ALA A 107 -3.67 -29.37 0.51
N VAL A 108 -3.34 -30.67 0.62
CA VAL A 108 -4.34 -31.75 0.71
C VAL A 108 -5.14 -31.64 2.01
N MET A 109 -4.48 -31.36 3.13
CA MET A 109 -5.16 -31.16 4.42
C MET A 109 -6.04 -29.91 4.44
N GLU A 110 -5.59 -28.80 3.86
CA GLU A 110 -6.39 -27.57 3.78
C GLU A 110 -7.62 -27.78 2.89
N ALA A 111 -7.45 -28.45 1.75
CA ALA A 111 -8.56 -28.75 0.86
C ALA A 111 -9.58 -29.71 1.52
N GLY A 112 -9.10 -30.71 2.27
CA GLY A 112 -9.94 -31.58 3.10
C GLY A 112 -10.60 -30.85 4.27
N SER A 113 -9.96 -29.82 4.83
CA SER A 113 -10.47 -29.08 6.00
C SER A 113 -11.83 -28.40 5.79
N ARG A 114 -12.25 -28.25 4.52
CA ARG A 114 -13.53 -27.68 4.09
C ARG A 114 -14.67 -28.71 4.03
N LEU A 115 -14.37 -29.98 4.27
CA LEU A 115 -15.32 -31.10 4.27
C LEU A 115 -15.83 -31.40 5.69
N ASP A 116 -16.83 -32.26 5.77
CA ASP A 116 -17.39 -32.73 7.04
C ASP A 116 -16.33 -33.46 7.89
N PRO A 117 -16.50 -33.51 9.24
CA PRO A 117 -15.52 -34.08 10.17
C PRO A 117 -14.89 -35.43 9.80
N PRO A 118 -15.61 -36.44 9.25
CA PRO A 118 -14.99 -37.71 8.89
C PRO A 118 -13.97 -37.61 7.73
N ASP A 119 -14.11 -36.61 6.85
CA ASP A 119 -13.27 -36.46 5.66
C ASP A 119 -12.19 -35.38 5.83
N ARG A 120 -12.27 -34.58 6.90
CA ARG A 120 -11.43 -33.41 7.17
C ARG A 120 -9.92 -33.70 7.10
N PHE A 121 -9.50 -34.87 7.58
CA PHE A 121 -8.11 -35.32 7.61
C PHE A 121 -7.95 -36.74 7.05
N ALA A 122 -8.77 -37.12 6.05
CA ALA A 122 -8.83 -38.47 5.49
C ALA A 122 -7.43 -39.04 5.11
N ILE A 123 -6.54 -38.22 4.55
CA ILE A 123 -5.17 -38.64 4.22
C ILE A 123 -4.38 -39.08 5.46
N LEU A 124 -4.51 -38.37 6.58
CA LEU A 124 -3.82 -38.68 7.83
C LEU A 124 -4.38 -39.95 8.47
N HIS A 125 -5.71 -40.07 8.53
CA HIS A 125 -6.36 -41.26 9.06
C HIS A 125 -5.98 -42.53 8.28
N ARG A 126 -5.98 -42.47 6.94
CA ARG A 126 -5.54 -43.58 6.09
C ARG A 126 -4.07 -43.92 6.28
N THR A 127 -3.23 -42.88 6.36
CA THR A 127 -1.79 -43.05 6.64
C THR A 127 -1.56 -43.74 7.98
N ASN A 128 -2.35 -43.40 9.00
CA ASN A 128 -2.28 -44.04 10.31
C ASN A 128 -2.69 -45.53 10.24
N LEU A 129 -3.80 -45.83 9.55
CA LEU A 129 -4.29 -47.20 9.39
C LEU A 129 -3.33 -48.10 8.59
N GLN A 130 -2.61 -47.53 7.62
CA GLN A 130 -1.71 -48.27 6.72
C GLN A 130 -0.25 -48.27 7.19
N ARG A 131 0.03 -47.82 8.41
CA ARG A 131 1.38 -47.60 8.94
C ARG A 131 2.32 -48.80 8.77
N ASP A 132 1.87 -50.02 9.06
CA ASP A 132 2.72 -51.22 8.95
C ASP A 132 3.09 -51.57 7.49
N ALA A 133 2.29 -51.12 6.52
CA ALA A 133 2.54 -51.36 5.11
C ALA A 133 3.69 -50.51 4.56
N PHE A 134 4.04 -49.38 5.18
CA PHE A 134 5.15 -48.53 4.74
C PHE A 134 6.50 -49.27 4.78
N VAL A 135 6.72 -50.12 5.78
CA VAL A 135 7.99 -50.84 6.00
C VAL A 135 8.32 -51.77 4.84
N SER A 136 7.30 -52.47 4.34
CA SER A 136 7.45 -53.47 3.28
C SER A 136 7.34 -52.87 1.88
N ARG A 137 6.49 -51.84 1.70
CA ARG A 137 6.18 -51.28 0.38
C ARG A 137 7.02 -50.05 0.01
N VAL A 138 7.58 -49.36 0.99
CA VAL A 138 8.43 -48.17 0.79
C VAL A 138 9.75 -48.36 1.55
N PRO A 139 10.65 -49.27 1.11
CA PRO A 139 11.89 -49.62 1.82
C PRO A 139 12.99 -48.56 1.63
N VAL A 140 12.64 -47.27 1.68
CA VAL A 140 13.54 -46.14 1.50
C VAL A 140 13.29 -45.08 2.58
N PRO A 141 14.27 -44.19 2.86
CA PRO A 141 14.06 -43.03 3.70
C PRO A 141 13.06 -42.07 3.07
N VAL A 142 12.09 -41.64 3.86
CA VAL A 142 11.06 -40.67 3.47
C VAL A 142 11.15 -39.48 4.40
N VAL A 143 11.33 -38.28 3.82
CA VAL A 143 11.35 -37.01 4.55
C VAL A 143 10.10 -36.22 4.20
N LEU A 144 9.19 -36.09 5.16
CA LEU A 144 7.98 -35.28 5.03
C LEU A 144 8.33 -33.83 5.37
N TRP A 145 8.26 -32.96 4.36
CA TRP A 145 8.36 -31.51 4.54
C TRP A 145 6.97 -30.97 4.88
N ILE A 146 6.84 -30.39 6.06
CA ILE A 146 5.54 -30.03 6.64
C ILE A 146 5.62 -28.72 7.43
N ASN A 147 4.60 -27.85 7.33
CA ASN A 147 4.54 -26.63 8.13
C ASN A 147 4.10 -26.92 9.59
N ARG A 148 4.34 -25.99 10.52
CA ARG A 148 4.02 -26.18 11.95
C ARG A 148 2.55 -26.54 12.23
N PRO A 149 1.53 -25.84 11.67
CA PRO A 149 0.14 -26.19 11.93
C PRO A 149 -0.21 -27.61 11.48
N SER A 150 0.27 -28.00 10.29
CA SER A 150 0.06 -29.33 9.72
C SER A 150 0.78 -30.41 10.50
N LEU A 151 1.95 -30.11 11.07
CA LEU A 151 2.68 -31.01 11.96
C LEU A 151 1.87 -31.35 13.21
N SER A 152 1.23 -30.34 13.82
CA SER A 152 0.34 -30.56 14.96
C SER A 152 -0.86 -31.44 14.59
N ALA A 153 -1.45 -31.23 13.41
CA ALA A 153 -2.52 -32.09 12.90
C ALA A 153 -2.05 -33.52 12.66
N LEU A 154 -0.87 -33.73 12.06
CA LEU A 154 -0.26 -35.06 11.86
C LEU A 154 -0.08 -35.79 13.19
N ALA A 155 0.43 -35.11 14.21
CA ALA A 155 0.64 -35.69 15.53
C ALA A 155 -0.68 -36.08 16.22
N HIS A 156 -1.75 -35.33 15.98
CA HIS A 156 -3.06 -35.56 16.59
C HIS A 156 -3.87 -36.64 15.86
N GLU A 157 -3.96 -36.55 14.53
CA GLU A 157 -4.86 -37.36 13.70
C GLU A 157 -4.21 -38.68 13.21
N ALA A 158 -2.88 -38.77 13.26
CA ALA A 158 -2.13 -39.97 12.88
C ALA A 158 -1.03 -40.33 13.91
N PRO A 159 -1.39 -40.61 15.17
CA PRO A 159 -0.43 -40.82 16.25
C PRO A 159 0.47 -42.05 16.02
N ASP A 160 -0.05 -43.14 15.44
CA ASP A 160 0.73 -44.36 15.22
C ASP A 160 1.77 -44.17 14.12
N PHE A 161 1.44 -43.41 13.07
CA PHE A 161 2.38 -43.02 12.03
C PHE A 161 3.40 -42.00 12.55
N TRP A 162 2.96 -41.02 13.34
CA TRP A 162 3.83 -40.05 14.00
C TRP A 162 4.96 -40.71 14.81
N HIS A 163 4.66 -41.81 15.52
CA HIS A 163 5.64 -42.55 16.32
C HIS A 163 6.75 -43.24 15.50
N TRP A 164 6.62 -43.36 14.17
CA TRP A 164 7.70 -43.86 13.30
C TRP A 164 8.77 -42.81 12.98
N ARG A 165 8.56 -41.57 13.39
CA ARG A 165 9.53 -40.48 13.21
C ARG A 165 10.85 -40.84 13.90
N THR A 166 11.88 -40.97 13.09
CA THR A 166 13.26 -41.28 13.50
C THR A 166 14.18 -40.08 13.38
N GLY A 167 13.76 -39.02 12.67
CA GLY A 167 14.48 -37.75 12.57
C GLY A 167 13.54 -36.54 12.55
N SER A 168 13.97 -35.44 13.15
CA SER A 168 13.31 -34.13 13.04
C SER A 168 14.33 -33.08 12.69
N PHE A 169 13.99 -32.25 11.70
CA PHE A 169 14.83 -31.18 11.18
C PHE A 169 14.00 -29.92 11.15
N GLU A 170 14.58 -28.83 11.66
CA GLU A 170 13.91 -27.55 11.78
C GLU A 170 14.57 -26.54 10.85
N PHE A 171 13.79 -26.04 9.90
CA PHE A 171 14.19 -25.11 8.85
C PHE A 171 13.32 -23.86 8.92
N PHE A 172 13.62 -22.99 9.87
CA PHE A 172 12.95 -21.71 10.00
C PHE A 172 13.81 -20.63 9.36
N SER A 173 13.23 -19.75 8.56
CA SER A 173 13.87 -18.48 8.24
C SER A 173 14.29 -17.81 9.56
N ASN A 174 15.47 -17.22 9.58
CA ASN A 174 15.74 -16.16 10.56
C ASN A 174 14.63 -15.20 10.26
N GLY A 175 13.67 -15.00 11.18
CA GLY A 175 12.53 -14.12 10.94
C GLY A 175 13.06 -12.87 10.28
N GLU A 176 12.82 -12.78 8.97
CA GLU A 176 13.31 -11.66 8.20
C GLU A 176 12.36 -10.58 8.63
N ASP A 177 12.83 -9.67 9.48
CA ASP A 177 11.97 -8.64 10.02
C ASP A 177 11.26 -7.97 8.86
N LEU A 178 9.97 -7.68 9.03
CA LEU A 178 9.14 -7.12 7.97
C LEU A 178 9.80 -5.87 7.36
N GLU A 179 10.47 -5.07 8.18
CA GLU A 179 11.25 -3.91 7.72
C GLU A 179 12.36 -4.31 6.74
N SER A 180 13.08 -5.40 7.02
CA SER A 180 14.10 -5.97 6.13
C SER A 180 13.49 -6.47 4.81
N VAL A 181 12.32 -7.13 4.87
CA VAL A 181 11.63 -7.60 3.65
C VAL A 181 11.18 -6.41 2.80
N LEU A 182 10.57 -5.40 3.41
CA LEU A 182 10.16 -4.19 2.72
C LEU A 182 11.35 -3.43 2.12
N ALA A 183 12.45 -3.31 2.86
CA ALA A 183 13.68 -2.65 2.40
C ALA A 183 14.37 -3.38 1.24
N THR A 184 14.30 -4.71 1.21
CA THR A 184 15.00 -5.51 0.18
C THR A 184 14.15 -5.81 -1.05
N THR A 185 12.82 -5.76 -0.93
CA THR A 185 11.92 -6.13 -2.04
C THR A 185 11.07 -4.97 -2.55
N VAL A 186 10.47 -4.19 -1.66
CA VAL A 186 9.55 -3.10 -2.02
C VAL A 186 10.31 -1.81 -2.31
N ALA A 187 11.24 -1.40 -1.44
CA ALA A 187 12.01 -0.16 -1.62
C ALA A 187 12.74 -0.08 -2.97
N PRO A 188 13.46 -1.14 -3.43
CA PRO A 188 14.15 -1.09 -4.72
C PRO A 188 13.19 -1.04 -5.91
N ALA A 189 12.03 -1.69 -5.81
CA ALA A 189 11.00 -1.64 -6.85
C ALA A 189 10.42 -0.23 -6.99
N LEU A 190 10.18 0.46 -5.86
CA LEU A 190 9.70 1.84 -5.84
C LEU A 190 10.73 2.82 -6.40
N ALA A 191 12.00 2.68 -5.98
CA ALA A 191 13.10 3.48 -6.49
C ALA A 191 13.21 3.36 -8.02
N ARG A 192 13.10 2.13 -8.54
CA ARG A 192 13.10 1.86 -9.97
C ARG A 192 11.94 2.50 -10.69
N PHE A 193 10.72 2.35 -10.18
CA PHE A 193 9.54 2.96 -10.78
C PHE A 193 9.70 4.48 -10.91
N LEU A 194 10.08 5.14 -9.82
CA LEU A 194 10.23 6.60 -9.79
C LEU A 194 11.34 7.08 -10.72
N MET A 195 12.47 6.38 -10.75
CA MET A 195 13.59 6.74 -11.63
C MET A 195 13.23 6.53 -13.10
N CYS A 196 12.55 5.43 -13.45
CA CYS A 196 12.11 5.19 -14.83
C CYS A 196 11.12 6.25 -15.29
N HIS A 197 10.16 6.62 -14.44
CA HIS A 197 9.22 7.72 -14.72
C HIS A 197 9.96 9.05 -14.93
N TYR A 198 10.88 9.38 -14.02
CA TYR A 198 11.61 10.66 -14.02
C TYR A 198 12.53 10.83 -15.24
N LEU A 199 13.28 9.78 -15.57
CA LEU A 199 14.23 9.78 -16.69
C LEU A 199 13.56 9.41 -18.02
N GLN A 200 12.25 9.15 -18.03
CA GLN A 200 11.49 8.71 -19.20
C GLN A 200 12.09 7.45 -19.85
N LEU A 201 12.58 6.54 -19.02
CA LEU A 201 13.18 5.29 -19.47
C LEU A 201 12.09 4.26 -19.80
N PRO A 202 12.35 3.34 -20.75
CA PRO A 202 11.48 2.19 -20.93
C PRO A 202 11.42 1.39 -19.63
N ALA A 203 10.21 0.91 -19.29
CA ALA A 203 10.02 0.04 -18.15
C ALA A 203 10.66 -1.33 -18.44
N ILE A 204 11.88 -1.55 -17.93
CA ILE A 204 12.61 -2.80 -18.11
C ILE A 204 12.53 -3.61 -16.79
N PRO A 205 12.12 -4.90 -16.84
CA PRO A 205 11.86 -5.71 -15.65
C PRO A 205 13.11 -6.11 -14.86
N PHE A 206 14.31 -6.07 -15.45
CA PHE A 206 15.54 -6.53 -14.81
C PHE A 206 16.73 -5.61 -15.13
N GLY A 207 17.62 -5.42 -14.16
CA GLY A 207 18.80 -4.54 -14.25
C GLY A 207 19.01 -3.69 -13.00
N GLY A 208 20.26 -3.33 -12.70
CA GLY A 208 20.57 -2.39 -11.63
C GLY A 208 20.16 -0.96 -12.02
N LEU A 209 19.75 -0.12 -11.06
CA LEU A 209 19.40 1.28 -11.33
C LEU A 209 20.53 2.02 -12.07
N SER A 210 21.78 1.75 -11.70
CA SER A 210 22.95 2.35 -12.36
C SER A 210 23.04 2.01 -13.84
N GLU A 211 22.69 0.78 -14.22
CA GLU A 211 22.73 0.33 -15.62
C GLU A 211 21.60 0.98 -16.43
N LEU A 212 20.40 1.08 -15.84
CA LEU A 212 19.25 1.73 -16.47
C LEU A 212 19.48 3.22 -16.78
N ALA A 213 20.11 3.95 -15.86
CA ALA A 213 20.32 5.39 -16.01
C ALA A 213 21.62 5.77 -16.75
N ALA A 214 22.54 4.82 -16.98
CA ALA A 214 23.83 5.09 -17.62
C ALA A 214 23.71 5.68 -19.04
N HIS A 215 22.62 5.37 -19.75
CA HIS A 215 22.36 5.89 -21.10
C HIS A 215 21.85 7.34 -21.12
N THR A 216 21.27 7.80 -20.00
CA THR A 216 20.63 9.12 -19.91
C THR A 216 21.50 10.13 -19.17
N VAL A 217 22.25 9.67 -18.15
CA VAL A 217 23.15 10.50 -17.34
C VAL A 217 24.60 10.14 -17.64
N GLN A 218 25.26 10.96 -18.46
CA GLN A 218 26.64 10.68 -18.92
C GLN A 218 27.71 10.79 -17.81
N SER A 219 27.45 11.57 -16.75
CA SER A 219 28.40 11.75 -15.65
C SER A 219 28.27 10.62 -14.62
N PRO A 220 29.33 9.81 -14.36
CA PRO A 220 29.28 8.73 -13.38
C PRO A 220 29.01 9.20 -11.95
N PHE A 221 29.41 10.43 -11.61
CA PHE A 221 29.14 11.03 -10.30
C PHE A 221 27.65 11.38 -10.15
N LEU A 222 27.07 12.06 -11.14
CA LEU A 222 25.66 12.43 -11.14
C LEU A 222 24.75 11.19 -11.21
N LEU A 223 25.19 10.14 -11.91
CA LEU A 223 24.48 8.86 -11.96
C LEU A 223 24.38 8.21 -10.57
N ARG A 224 25.48 8.16 -9.81
CA ARG A 224 25.46 7.62 -8.44
C ARG A 224 24.61 8.46 -7.50
N GLU A 225 24.68 9.78 -7.64
CA GLU A 225 23.86 10.71 -6.87
C GLU A 225 22.37 10.49 -7.14
N ALA A 226 21.97 10.41 -8.41
CA ALA A 226 20.60 10.12 -8.80
C ALA A 226 20.10 8.77 -8.25
N VAL A 227 20.89 7.70 -8.41
CA VAL A 227 20.54 6.37 -7.90
C VAL A 227 20.30 6.41 -6.40
N ARG A 228 21.20 7.03 -5.63
CA ARG A 228 21.08 7.15 -4.18
C ARG A 228 19.84 7.94 -3.75
N GLU A 229 19.53 9.02 -4.45
CA GLU A 229 18.32 9.82 -4.17
C GLU A 229 17.05 8.98 -4.37
N PHE A 230 16.94 8.25 -5.50
CA PHE A 230 15.77 7.38 -5.74
C PHE A 230 15.70 6.18 -4.80
N GLU A 231 16.82 5.56 -4.44
CA GLU A 231 16.87 4.52 -3.41
C GLU A 231 16.37 5.06 -2.07
N SER A 232 16.81 6.25 -1.66
CA SER A 232 16.33 6.90 -0.44
C SER A 232 14.81 7.19 -0.49
N LEU A 233 14.28 7.63 -1.63
CA LEU A 233 12.83 7.81 -1.81
C LEU A 233 12.10 6.47 -1.65
N GLY A 234 12.60 5.40 -2.27
CA GLY A 234 12.02 4.06 -2.15
C GLY A 234 12.01 3.53 -0.71
N GLU A 235 13.12 3.70 0.02
CA GLU A 235 13.26 3.33 1.43
C GLU A 235 12.27 4.08 2.32
N LYS A 236 12.14 5.40 2.13
CA LYS A 236 11.20 6.23 2.90
C LYS A 236 9.76 5.78 2.69
N ILE A 237 9.34 5.47 1.46
CA ILE A 237 7.98 4.97 1.19
C ILE A 237 7.80 3.58 1.83
N ALA A 238 8.78 2.68 1.67
CA ALA A 238 8.71 1.33 2.22
C ALA A 238 8.57 1.35 3.76
N ALA A 239 9.31 2.24 4.44
CA ALA A 239 9.20 2.42 5.89
C ALA A 239 7.79 2.86 6.34
N ARG A 240 7.07 3.65 5.53
CA ARG A 240 5.67 4.03 5.83
C ARG A 240 4.70 2.87 5.71
N LEU A 241 4.99 1.91 4.83
CA LEU A 241 4.14 0.73 4.63
C LEU A 241 4.15 -0.20 5.84
N THR A 242 5.15 -0.17 6.73
CA THR A 242 5.20 -1.00 7.94
C THR A 242 3.90 -0.89 8.76
N SER A 243 3.29 0.30 8.82
CA SER A 243 2.03 0.55 9.52
C SER A 243 0.82 -0.20 8.92
N VAL A 244 0.86 -0.50 7.63
CA VAL A 244 -0.21 -1.17 6.87
C VAL A 244 -0.22 -2.66 7.17
N PHE A 245 0.98 -3.24 7.21
CA PHE A 245 1.19 -4.65 7.49
C PHE A 245 0.99 -4.97 8.98
N THR A 246 1.33 -4.06 9.88
CA THR A 246 1.21 -4.28 11.34
C THR A 246 -0.22 -4.13 11.88
N ALA A 247 -1.14 -3.57 11.10
CA ALA A 247 -2.52 -3.29 11.52
C ALA A 247 -3.48 -4.50 11.43
N GLU A 248 -3.07 -5.64 10.86
CA GLU A 248 -3.95 -6.79 10.63
C GLU A 248 -3.53 -8.04 11.43
N ALA A 249 -4.45 -9.00 11.53
CA ALA A 249 -4.30 -10.23 12.33
C ALA A 249 -3.37 -11.30 11.71
N LEU A 250 -2.67 -10.98 10.62
CA LEU A 250 -1.73 -11.91 9.99
C LEU A 250 -0.48 -12.08 10.86
N ASP A 251 0.03 -13.31 10.88
CA ASP A 251 1.33 -13.61 11.45
C ASP A 251 2.46 -13.01 10.61
N GLU A 252 3.68 -12.98 11.16
CA GLU A 252 4.84 -12.36 10.51
C GLU A 252 5.18 -13.01 9.16
N SER A 253 4.99 -14.33 9.07
CA SER A 253 5.13 -15.12 7.85
C SER A 253 4.18 -14.63 6.75
N GLY A 254 2.89 -14.49 7.06
CA GLY A 254 1.88 -14.01 6.13
C GLY A 254 2.14 -12.57 5.67
N ARG A 255 2.61 -11.70 6.58
CA ARG A 255 3.00 -10.31 6.23
C ARG A 255 4.19 -10.26 5.27
N ASN A 256 5.22 -11.05 5.54
CA ASN A 256 6.42 -11.12 4.71
C ASN A 256 6.12 -11.69 3.33
N GLU A 257 5.22 -12.67 3.23
CA GLU A 257 4.75 -13.19 1.95
C GLU A 257 4.06 -12.10 1.11
N VAL A 258 3.12 -11.37 1.72
CA VAL A 258 2.43 -10.26 1.04
C VAL A 258 3.40 -9.17 0.63
N ALA A 259 4.40 -8.85 1.46
CA ALA A 259 5.43 -7.86 1.13
C ALA A 259 6.29 -8.28 -0.06
N ARG A 260 6.68 -9.57 -0.14
CA ARG A 260 7.43 -10.12 -1.28
C ARG A 260 6.60 -10.11 -2.56
N ILE A 261 5.33 -10.49 -2.49
CA ILE A 261 4.41 -10.44 -3.62
C ILE A 261 4.20 -9.00 -4.09
N LEU A 262 4.07 -8.04 -3.17
CA LEU A 262 3.99 -6.62 -3.49
C LEU A 262 5.26 -6.14 -4.20
N GLY A 263 6.45 -6.44 -3.67
CA GLY A 263 7.73 -6.10 -4.31
C GLY A 263 7.88 -6.72 -5.70
N HIS A 264 7.47 -7.98 -5.88
CA HIS A 264 7.44 -8.62 -7.19
C HIS A 264 6.48 -7.91 -8.16
N THR A 265 5.27 -7.59 -7.71
CA THR A 265 4.26 -6.90 -8.51
C THR A 265 4.75 -5.53 -8.98
N LEU A 266 5.39 -4.77 -8.08
CA LEU A 266 5.91 -3.42 -8.37
C LEU A 266 7.11 -3.43 -9.32
N ASN A 267 7.88 -4.52 -9.38
CA ASN A 267 8.97 -4.67 -10.34
C ASN A 267 8.48 -4.95 -11.77
N HIS A 268 7.20 -5.30 -11.95
CA HIS A 268 6.67 -5.52 -13.27
C HIS A 268 6.56 -4.20 -14.04
N PRO A 269 7.00 -4.15 -15.31
CA PRO A 269 6.88 -2.95 -16.11
C PRO A 269 5.41 -2.55 -16.29
N VAL A 270 5.16 -1.26 -16.11
CA VAL A 270 3.85 -0.62 -16.28
C VAL A 270 3.98 0.51 -17.30
N GLN A 271 2.91 0.75 -18.03
CA GLN A 271 2.87 1.79 -19.06
C GLN A 271 2.52 3.13 -18.43
N PHE A 272 3.41 4.11 -18.62
CA PHE A 272 3.15 5.50 -18.28
C PHE A 272 2.25 6.13 -19.35
N PRO A 273 1.07 6.70 -18.99
CA PRO A 273 0.24 7.42 -19.96
C PRO A 273 0.97 8.68 -20.46
N ASN A 274 1.34 8.70 -21.74
CA ASN A 274 1.79 9.78 -22.63
C ASN A 274 2.69 10.95 -22.11
N GLU A 275 3.41 11.53 -23.08
CA GLU A 275 4.60 12.40 -23.04
C GLU A 275 4.58 13.67 -22.17
N THR A 276 3.49 14.01 -21.48
CA THR A 276 3.38 15.22 -20.63
C THR A 276 3.79 15.01 -19.17
N GLY A 277 4.20 13.80 -18.76
CA GLY A 277 5.04 13.54 -17.58
C GLY A 277 4.43 13.74 -16.18
N HIS A 278 3.21 14.25 -16.05
CA HIS A 278 2.62 14.63 -14.75
C HIS A 278 1.27 13.99 -14.39
N ASP A 279 0.63 13.25 -15.30
CA ASP A 279 -0.76 12.78 -15.14
C ASP A 279 -0.82 11.26 -14.93
N LEU A 280 -0.36 10.78 -13.76
CA LEU A 280 -0.60 9.39 -13.36
C LEU A 280 -1.97 9.24 -12.69
N ASN A 281 -2.85 8.43 -13.28
CA ASN A 281 -4.11 8.04 -12.66
C ASN A 281 -3.87 6.89 -11.66
N PRO A 282 -4.20 7.05 -10.36
CA PRO A 282 -3.98 6.01 -9.34
C PRO A 282 -4.81 4.75 -9.60
N THR A 283 -6.06 4.87 -10.02
CA THR A 283 -6.92 3.71 -10.33
C THR A 283 -6.37 2.92 -11.51
N GLN A 284 -6.00 3.59 -12.60
CA GLN A 284 -5.44 2.93 -13.79
C GLN A 284 -4.12 2.24 -13.47
N LEU A 285 -3.25 2.89 -12.69
CA LEU A 285 -1.96 2.32 -12.30
C LEU A 285 -2.13 1.10 -11.39
N ALA A 286 -3.02 1.16 -10.40
CA ALA A 286 -3.35 0.03 -9.54
C ALA A 286 -3.91 -1.15 -10.36
N ASP A 287 -4.80 -0.88 -11.32
CA ASP A 287 -5.35 -1.93 -12.19
C ASP A 287 -4.30 -2.56 -13.12
N GLN A 288 -3.31 -1.79 -13.58
CA GLN A 288 -2.18 -2.36 -14.33
C GLN A 288 -1.38 -3.33 -13.46
N PHE A 289 -1.04 -2.94 -12.22
CA PHE A 289 -0.32 -3.81 -11.28
C PHE A 289 -1.12 -5.06 -10.92
N ARG A 290 -2.45 -4.97 -10.76
CA ARG A 290 -3.30 -6.13 -10.47
C ARG A 290 -3.39 -7.14 -11.62
N ARG A 291 -3.13 -6.73 -12.86
CA ARG A 291 -3.12 -7.62 -14.03
C ARG A 291 -1.84 -8.44 -14.15
N VAL A 292 -0.82 -8.11 -13.35
CA VAL A 292 0.43 -8.88 -13.30
C VAL A 292 0.12 -10.27 -12.74
N ALA A 293 0.51 -11.30 -13.48
CA ALA A 293 0.40 -12.68 -13.01
C ALA A 293 1.26 -12.86 -11.76
N LEU A 294 0.65 -13.32 -10.67
CA LEU A 294 1.37 -13.67 -9.46
C LEU A 294 2.26 -14.90 -9.72
N PRO A 295 3.46 -14.98 -9.11
CA PRO A 295 4.29 -16.17 -9.17
C PRO A 295 3.50 -17.42 -8.74
N GLU A 296 3.83 -18.57 -9.33
CA GLU A 296 3.11 -19.85 -9.27
C GLU A 296 3.20 -20.56 -7.90
N GLN A 297 2.90 -19.86 -6.80
CA GLN A 297 2.80 -20.40 -5.44
C GLN A 297 1.42 -20.05 -4.86
N ALA A 298 0.87 -20.96 -4.06
CA ALA A 298 -0.50 -21.07 -3.58
C ALA A 298 -1.33 -19.76 -3.54
N PRO A 299 -2.60 -19.77 -3.99
CA PRO A 299 -3.44 -18.58 -4.03
C PRO A 299 -3.45 -17.89 -2.66
N LEU A 300 -3.24 -16.57 -2.66
CA LEU A 300 -3.29 -15.76 -1.45
C LEU A 300 -4.56 -16.07 -0.66
N SER A 301 -4.42 -16.25 0.66
CA SER A 301 -5.59 -16.36 1.53
C SER A 301 -6.44 -15.09 1.41
N SER A 302 -7.72 -15.17 1.78
CA SER A 302 -8.61 -13.99 1.73
C SER A 302 -8.13 -12.82 2.61
N GLU A 303 -7.32 -13.09 3.64
CA GLU A 303 -6.69 -12.07 4.49
C GLU A 303 -5.46 -11.48 3.80
N GLN A 304 -4.58 -12.32 3.25
CA GLN A 304 -3.41 -11.88 2.51
C GLN A 304 -3.79 -11.07 1.26
N GLN A 305 -4.83 -11.47 0.54
CA GLN A 305 -5.35 -10.72 -0.61
C GLN A 305 -5.85 -9.33 -0.20
N ARG A 306 -6.55 -9.22 0.94
CA ARG A 306 -7.03 -7.92 1.45
C ARG A 306 -5.87 -7.01 1.85
N MET A 307 -4.85 -7.57 2.52
CA MET A 307 -3.64 -6.83 2.86
C MET A 307 -2.90 -6.37 1.59
N PHE A 308 -2.73 -7.26 0.61
CA PHE A 308 -2.11 -6.95 -0.67
C PHE A 308 -2.84 -5.82 -1.39
N ASP A 309 -4.16 -5.92 -1.55
CA ASP A 309 -4.96 -4.90 -2.23
C ASP A 309 -4.84 -3.53 -1.56
N ARG A 310 -4.81 -3.51 -0.22
CA ARG A 310 -4.65 -2.28 0.56
C ARG A 310 -3.24 -1.71 0.42
N ALA A 311 -2.21 -2.54 0.59
CA ALA A 311 -0.82 -2.10 0.47
C ALA A 311 -0.51 -1.59 -0.95
N LEU A 312 -1.05 -2.25 -1.99
CA LEU A 312 -0.91 -1.82 -3.37
C LEU A 312 -1.59 -0.47 -3.63
N ASP A 313 -2.84 -0.28 -3.18
CA ASP A 313 -3.52 1.00 -3.32
C ASP A 313 -2.74 2.14 -2.66
N GLN A 314 -2.19 1.89 -1.48
CA GLN A 314 -1.43 2.88 -0.73
C GLN A 314 -0.09 3.22 -1.39
N VAL A 315 0.62 2.20 -1.88
CA VAL A 315 1.83 2.38 -2.70
C VAL A 315 1.54 3.23 -3.94
N VAL A 316 0.47 2.90 -4.67
CA VAL A 316 0.11 3.61 -5.90
C VAL A 316 -0.19 5.09 -5.63
N ARG A 317 -0.88 5.40 -4.52
CA ARG A 317 -1.10 6.80 -4.10
C ARG A 317 0.22 7.51 -3.80
N TYR A 318 1.17 6.87 -3.11
CA TYR A 318 2.50 7.45 -2.89
C TYR A 318 3.23 7.69 -4.21
N LEU A 319 3.24 6.72 -5.12
CA LEU A 319 3.89 6.82 -6.42
C LEU A 319 3.31 7.91 -7.31
N VAL A 320 1.99 8.10 -7.31
CA VAL A 320 1.33 9.14 -8.09
C VAL A 320 1.65 10.54 -7.54
N ASN A 321 1.59 10.73 -6.22
CA ASN A 321 1.82 12.03 -5.59
C ASN A 321 3.30 12.44 -5.71
N LEU A 322 4.21 11.59 -5.21
CA LEU A 322 5.30 11.02 -6.00
C LEU A 322 5.80 11.76 -7.25
N ALA A 323 5.57 11.04 -8.34
CA ALA A 323 5.87 11.39 -9.71
C ALA A 323 5.37 12.79 -10.09
N SER A 324 4.25 13.23 -9.54
CA SER A 324 3.69 14.56 -9.84
C SER A 324 4.46 15.71 -9.21
N ALA A 325 5.15 15.46 -8.09
CA ALA A 325 5.99 16.42 -7.41
C ALA A 325 7.40 16.52 -8.03
N LEU A 326 7.82 15.53 -8.81
CA LEU A 326 9.16 15.51 -9.41
C LEU A 326 9.34 16.65 -10.43
N PRO A 327 10.52 17.31 -10.45
CA PRO A 327 10.81 18.32 -11.46
C PRO A 327 10.95 17.66 -12.84
N LYS A 328 10.88 18.44 -13.93
CA LYS A 328 11.19 17.88 -15.26
C LYS A 328 12.69 17.61 -15.36
N PHE A 329 13.06 16.40 -15.77
CA PHE A 329 14.45 16.07 -16.03
C PHE A 329 14.92 16.74 -17.33
N GLN A 330 16.04 17.45 -17.26
CA GLN A 330 16.71 18.02 -18.44
C GLN A 330 18.14 17.51 -18.51
N SER A 331 18.46 16.74 -19.54
CA SER A 331 19.79 16.12 -19.70
C SER A 331 20.92 17.16 -19.80
N ALA A 332 20.65 18.32 -20.42
CA ALA A 332 21.63 19.42 -20.56
C ALA A 332 22.03 20.08 -19.24
N VAL A 333 21.16 20.05 -18.23
CA VAL A 333 21.37 20.63 -16.88
C VAL A 333 21.04 19.58 -15.82
N ALA A 334 21.56 18.37 -16.00
CA ALA A 334 21.27 17.22 -15.13
C ALA A 334 21.64 17.48 -13.66
N LYS A 335 22.76 18.18 -13.41
CA LYS A 335 23.19 18.54 -12.04
C LYS A 335 22.14 19.40 -11.33
N GLU A 336 21.66 20.46 -11.98
CA GLU A 336 20.64 21.34 -11.40
C GLU A 336 19.30 20.62 -11.21
N SER A 337 18.94 19.73 -12.15
CA SER A 337 17.73 18.90 -12.05
C SER A 337 17.77 17.97 -10.84
N LEU A 338 18.93 17.38 -10.54
CA LEU A 338 19.15 16.52 -9.37
C LEU A 338 19.24 17.33 -8.07
N GLU A 339 19.87 18.50 -8.06
CA GLU A 339 19.85 19.40 -6.89
C GLU A 339 18.43 19.83 -6.52
N ARG A 340 17.56 20.08 -7.52
CA ARG A 340 16.13 20.34 -7.29
C ARG A 340 15.40 19.11 -6.75
N LEU A 341 15.70 17.91 -7.27
CA LEU A 341 15.14 16.65 -6.79
C LEU A 341 15.49 16.40 -5.31
N SER A 342 16.74 16.58 -4.91
CA SER A 342 17.20 16.37 -3.53
C SER A 342 16.50 17.32 -2.55
N ARG A 343 16.25 18.57 -2.95
CA ARG A 343 15.44 19.52 -2.15
C ARG A 343 14.02 19.02 -1.92
N ILE A 344 13.36 18.50 -2.97
CA ILE A 344 12.02 17.90 -2.87
C ILE A 344 12.04 16.61 -2.02
N GLY A 345 13.12 15.83 -2.13
CA GLY A 345 13.33 14.63 -1.32
C GLY A 345 13.41 14.93 0.19
N ASN A 346 13.81 16.15 0.58
CA ASN A 346 13.81 16.59 1.97
C ASN A 346 12.41 17.00 2.46
N ASP A 347 11.54 17.49 1.58
CA ASP A 347 10.13 17.83 1.90
C ASP A 347 9.18 16.62 1.75
N LEU A 348 9.73 15.46 1.40
CA LEU A 348 8.98 14.22 1.16
C LEU A 348 8.10 13.81 2.35
N ASP A 349 8.58 13.98 3.59
CA ASP A 349 7.83 13.60 4.78
C ASP A 349 6.48 14.34 4.86
N GLN A 350 6.41 15.60 4.42
CA GLN A 350 5.16 16.35 4.40
C GLN A 350 4.16 15.76 3.39
N THR A 351 4.67 15.37 2.21
CA THR A 351 3.86 14.75 1.15
C THR A 351 3.33 13.38 1.57
N LEU A 352 4.17 12.55 2.17
CA LEU A 352 3.77 11.22 2.66
C LEU A 352 2.78 11.34 3.83
N ASN A 353 3.04 12.24 4.78
CA ASN A 353 2.13 12.50 5.90
C ASN A 353 0.75 12.98 5.42
N ALA A 354 0.68 13.80 4.36
CA ALA A 354 -0.58 14.23 3.77
C ALA A 354 -1.41 13.07 3.19
N VAL A 355 -0.76 12.10 2.55
CA VAL A 355 -1.41 10.90 2.01
C VAL A 355 -2.01 10.04 3.13
N GLU A 356 -1.21 9.71 4.15
CA GLU A 356 -1.65 8.94 5.32
C GLU A 356 -2.81 9.62 6.05
N TRP A 357 -2.72 10.95 6.18
CA TRP A 357 -3.75 11.77 6.81
C TRP A 357 -5.11 11.65 6.11
N ILE A 358 -5.13 11.81 4.78
CA ILE A 358 -6.36 11.72 3.99
C ILE A 358 -6.95 10.31 4.08
N GLU A 359 -6.13 9.26 4.03
CA GLU A 359 -6.62 7.89 4.17
C GLU A 359 -7.28 7.64 5.52
N ARG A 360 -6.67 8.08 6.61
CA ARG A 360 -7.25 7.90 7.96
C ARG A 360 -8.61 8.57 8.10
N ILE A 361 -8.77 9.76 7.53
CA ILE A 361 -10.02 10.51 7.55
C ILE A 361 -11.11 9.77 6.76
N VAL A 362 -10.77 9.31 5.55
CA VAL A 362 -11.75 8.78 4.62
C VAL A 362 -12.18 7.35 5.02
N VAL A 363 -11.29 6.55 5.62
CA VAL A 363 -11.57 5.18 6.13
C VAL A 363 -12.51 5.17 7.35
N ALA A 364 -12.64 6.28 8.08
CA ALA A 364 -13.56 6.39 9.22
C ALA A 364 -15.05 6.29 8.83
N ASP A 365 -15.39 6.35 7.54
CA ASP A 365 -16.75 6.17 7.04
C ASP A 365 -16.92 4.82 6.31
N SER A 366 -17.85 3.99 6.79
CA SER A 366 -17.87 2.53 6.64
C SER A 366 -18.26 1.96 5.25
N ARG A 367 -17.85 2.55 4.11
CA ARG A 367 -18.13 1.99 2.76
C ARG A 367 -16.93 2.03 1.80
N ARG A 368 -16.18 0.93 1.79
CA ARG A 368 -14.85 0.71 1.16
C ARG A 368 -14.62 1.29 -0.25
N LEU A 369 -15.59 1.26 -1.17
CA LEU A 369 -15.37 1.73 -2.57
C LEU A 369 -15.53 3.26 -2.73
N ALA A 370 -16.48 3.88 -2.02
CA ALA A 370 -16.65 5.34 -2.05
C ALA A 370 -15.49 6.05 -1.33
N THR A 371 -15.01 5.42 -0.25
CA THR A 371 -13.80 5.80 0.49
C THR A 371 -12.57 5.94 -0.42
N ARG A 372 -12.32 4.98 -1.32
CA ARG A 372 -11.14 5.04 -2.20
C ARG A 372 -11.19 6.22 -3.17
N TYR A 373 -12.34 6.44 -3.81
CA TYR A 373 -12.54 7.54 -4.75
C TYR A 373 -12.43 8.91 -4.08
N GLU A 374 -13.04 9.09 -2.90
CA GLU A 374 -12.94 10.36 -2.16
C GLU A 374 -11.48 10.67 -1.77
N ALA A 375 -10.73 9.68 -1.29
CA ALA A 375 -9.32 9.85 -0.97
C ALA A 375 -8.48 10.21 -2.22
N ASP A 376 -8.73 9.55 -3.35
CA ASP A 376 -8.07 9.87 -4.63
C ASP A 376 -8.38 11.29 -5.10
N TYR A 377 -9.65 11.70 -4.99
CA TYR A 377 -10.07 13.04 -5.36
C TYR A 377 -9.44 14.11 -4.46
N ARG A 378 -9.50 13.95 -3.13
CA ARG A 378 -8.90 14.91 -2.17
C ARG A 378 -7.40 15.07 -2.39
N GLN A 379 -6.69 13.98 -2.62
CA GLN A 379 -5.27 14.01 -2.98
C GLN A 379 -5.03 14.75 -4.30
N GLY A 380 -5.87 14.51 -5.31
CA GLY A 380 -5.84 15.25 -6.57
C GLY A 380 -6.11 16.74 -6.41
N VAL A 381 -7.05 17.14 -5.55
CA VAL A 381 -7.35 18.56 -5.26
C VAL A 381 -6.13 19.25 -4.66
N ILE A 382 -5.51 18.66 -3.64
CA ILE A 382 -4.31 19.23 -3.01
C ILE A 382 -3.19 19.33 -4.03
N ARG A 383 -2.89 18.24 -4.73
CA ARG A 383 -1.84 18.19 -5.76
C ARG A 383 -2.04 19.25 -6.85
N ASN A 384 -3.27 19.47 -7.29
CA ASN A 384 -3.56 20.35 -8.43
C ASN A 384 -3.78 21.81 -8.02
N LEU A 385 -4.02 22.11 -6.74
CA LEU A 385 -4.33 23.47 -6.26
C LEU A 385 -3.28 24.06 -5.31
N ASP A 386 -2.43 23.26 -4.66
CA ASP A 386 -1.49 23.71 -3.63
C ASP A 386 -0.14 24.19 -4.20
N TYR A 387 -0.19 25.29 -4.97
CA TYR A 387 1.00 25.96 -5.51
C TYR A 387 0.84 27.49 -5.48
N LEU A 388 1.94 28.22 -5.35
CA LEU A 388 1.96 29.68 -5.45
C LEU A 388 2.38 30.16 -6.85
N GLU A 389 1.58 31.07 -7.42
CA GLU A 389 1.96 31.84 -8.61
C GLU A 389 2.64 33.13 -8.13
N LEU A 390 3.98 33.18 -8.20
CA LEU A 390 4.72 34.41 -7.93
C LEU A 390 4.74 35.26 -9.21
N PHE A 391 3.89 36.29 -9.26
CA PHE A 391 3.91 37.25 -10.36
C PHE A 391 5.09 38.21 -10.20
N GLY A 392 5.94 38.34 -11.22
CA GLY A 392 7.02 39.34 -11.27
C GLY A 392 8.45 38.82 -11.18
N ALA A 393 8.67 37.50 -11.23
CA ALA A 393 10.00 36.92 -11.40
C ALA A 393 9.95 35.84 -12.50
N ASP A 394 10.93 35.80 -13.40
CA ASP A 394 11.11 34.74 -14.40
C ASP A 394 11.54 33.43 -13.73
N ILE A 395 10.66 32.87 -12.91
CA ILE A 395 10.85 31.59 -12.24
C ILE A 395 9.99 30.58 -13.00
N PRO A 396 10.58 29.48 -13.52
CA PRO A 396 9.80 28.40 -14.12
C PRO A 396 8.71 27.94 -13.13
N PRO A 397 7.46 27.70 -13.56
CA PRO A 397 6.36 27.32 -12.67
C PRO A 397 6.64 26.06 -11.85
N GLU A 398 7.59 25.22 -12.28
CA GLU A 398 8.07 24.05 -11.53
C GLU A 398 8.97 24.41 -10.32
N ALA A 399 9.61 25.58 -10.34
CA ALA A 399 10.53 26.07 -9.30
C ALA A 399 9.85 27.04 -8.29
N SER A 400 8.60 27.46 -8.53
CA SER A 400 7.84 28.38 -7.67
C SER A 400 6.77 27.70 -6.81
N ARG A 401 6.80 26.37 -6.67
CA ARG A 401 5.82 25.62 -5.86
C ARG A 401 6.09 25.77 -4.36
N HIS A 402 6.00 26.99 -3.84
CA HIS A 402 5.70 27.15 -2.42
C HIS A 402 4.25 26.71 -2.19
N ALA A 403 4.01 25.93 -1.14
CA ALA A 403 2.66 25.47 -0.81
C ALA A 403 1.78 26.67 -0.44
N LEU A 404 0.67 26.85 -1.17
CA LEU A 404 -0.33 27.87 -0.88
C LEU A 404 -0.94 27.65 0.51
N SER A 405 -1.04 26.40 0.96
CA SER A 405 -1.46 26.02 2.30
C SER A 405 -0.60 26.63 3.41
N VAL A 406 0.70 26.86 3.16
CA VAL A 406 1.67 27.37 4.14
C VAL A 406 1.82 28.89 4.07
N ALA A 407 1.76 29.49 2.89
CA ALA A 407 2.01 30.91 2.70
C ALA A 407 0.75 31.79 2.66
N TYR A 408 -0.45 31.21 2.80
CA TYR A 408 -1.69 31.98 2.82
C TYR A 408 -1.86 32.76 4.12
N VAL A 409 -2.06 34.06 4.00
CA VAL A 409 -2.47 34.95 5.10
C VAL A 409 -3.98 35.11 5.03
N SER A 410 -4.67 34.84 6.15
CA SER A 410 -6.13 34.96 6.21
C SER A 410 -6.60 36.35 5.79
N LEU A 411 -7.51 36.38 4.80
CA LEU A 411 -8.16 37.58 4.33
C LEU A 411 -9.42 37.84 5.16
N ASN A 412 -9.67 39.12 5.43
CA ASN A 412 -10.94 39.53 6.02
C ASN A 412 -11.95 39.85 4.93
N LEU A 413 -13.19 39.43 5.15
CA LEU A 413 -14.35 39.78 4.34
C LEU A 413 -15.14 40.90 5.05
N GLN A 414 -15.70 41.80 4.24
CA GLN A 414 -16.61 42.85 4.69
C GLN A 414 -17.97 42.61 4.05
N ASP A 415 -19.04 42.88 4.81
CA ASP A 415 -20.40 42.79 4.31
C ASP A 415 -20.77 44.07 3.54
N GLU A 416 -21.21 43.92 2.29
CA GLU A 416 -21.57 45.03 1.39
C GLU A 416 -22.98 45.55 1.68
N ASP A 417 -23.90 44.70 2.16
CA ASP A 417 -25.30 45.05 2.41
C ASP A 417 -25.45 46.00 3.62
N LEU A 418 -24.44 46.07 4.49
CA LEU A 418 -24.36 47.03 5.61
C LEU A 418 -23.84 48.42 5.20
N GLN A 419 -23.40 48.61 3.94
CA GLN A 419 -22.92 49.92 3.48
C GLN A 419 -24.05 50.80 2.94
N ASP A 420 -25.14 50.22 2.43
CA ASP A 420 -26.22 50.97 1.75
C ASP A 420 -27.38 51.40 2.68
N GLU A 421 -27.66 50.69 3.78
CA GLU A 421 -28.76 51.02 4.70
C GLU A 421 -28.42 52.14 5.71
N ASP A 422 -27.13 52.42 5.95
CA ASP A 422 -26.69 53.23 7.10
C ASP A 422 -26.31 54.70 6.78
N LEU A 423 -26.55 55.19 5.56
CA LEU A 423 -26.53 56.64 5.30
C LEU A 423 -27.74 57.38 5.90
N ARG A 424 -28.62 56.70 6.66
CA ARG A 424 -29.87 57.29 7.20
C ARG A 424 -30.11 57.17 8.70
N ASN A 425 -29.26 56.52 9.51
CA ASN A 425 -29.51 56.43 10.97
C ASN A 425 -28.23 56.53 11.84
N GLU A 426 -28.07 57.67 12.53
CA GLU A 426 -26.98 57.96 13.48
C GLU A 426 -26.98 57.13 14.78
N LYS A 427 -27.86 56.13 14.94
CA LYS A 427 -27.98 55.34 16.18
C LYS A 427 -27.46 53.90 16.09
N THR A 428 -26.99 53.44 14.93
CA THR A 428 -26.41 52.11 14.72
C THR A 428 -24.89 52.12 14.46
N ALA A 429 -24.19 53.19 14.83
CA ALA A 429 -22.76 53.37 14.57
C ALA A 429 -21.82 52.32 15.23
N ASN A 430 -22.32 51.43 16.09
CA ASN A 430 -21.51 50.40 16.76
C ASN A 430 -21.59 49.00 16.13
N LEU A 431 -22.34 48.81 15.04
CA LEU A 431 -22.41 47.54 14.29
C LEU A 431 -21.93 47.66 12.82
N VAL A 432 -21.41 48.83 12.45
CA VAL A 432 -20.95 49.17 11.10
C VAL A 432 -19.72 48.33 10.72
N GLY A 433 -19.79 47.62 9.59
CA GLY A 433 -18.61 47.15 8.85
C GLY A 433 -17.74 46.12 9.58
N VAL A 434 -18.33 45.06 10.15
CA VAL A 434 -17.56 44.01 10.82
C VAL A 434 -16.73 43.23 9.78
N SER A 435 -15.48 43.65 9.63
CA SER A 435 -14.44 42.93 8.89
C SER A 435 -14.12 41.62 9.63
N LEU A 436 -14.62 40.50 9.12
CA LEU A 436 -14.44 39.17 9.73
C LEU A 436 -13.43 38.35 8.93
N PRO A 437 -12.57 37.54 9.59
CA PRO A 437 -11.77 36.55 8.90
C PRO A 437 -12.66 35.59 8.10
N VAL A 438 -12.24 35.24 6.88
CA VAL A 438 -13.03 34.40 5.97
C VAL A 438 -13.46 33.06 6.61
N GLU A 439 -12.65 32.48 7.49
CA GLU A 439 -12.94 31.25 8.20
C GLU A 439 -14.20 31.37 9.05
N ARG A 440 -14.36 32.50 9.74
CA ARG A 440 -15.53 32.78 10.59
C ARG A 440 -16.80 32.94 9.76
N VAL A 441 -16.68 33.59 8.60
CA VAL A 441 -17.81 33.76 7.67
C VAL A 441 -18.24 32.39 7.13
N LEU A 442 -17.28 31.54 6.74
CA LEU A 442 -17.56 30.19 6.26
C LEU A 442 -18.18 29.28 7.33
N GLU A 443 -17.78 29.42 8.60
CA GLU A 443 -18.38 28.71 9.75
C GLU A 443 -19.86 29.08 9.98
N GLN A 444 -20.26 30.29 9.59
CA GLN A 444 -21.64 30.79 9.75
C GLN A 444 -22.57 30.39 8.59
N LEU A 445 -22.03 29.85 7.50
CA LEU A 445 -22.84 29.46 6.35
C LEU A 445 -23.76 28.27 6.68
N SER A 446 -25.02 28.38 6.26
CA SER A 446 -25.99 27.29 6.38
C SER A 446 -25.49 26.04 5.63
N PRO A 447 -25.51 24.85 6.26
CA PRO A 447 -25.11 23.60 5.66
C PRO A 447 -25.85 23.21 4.37
N VAL A 448 -27.11 23.63 4.25
CA VAL A 448 -28.06 23.15 3.24
C VAL A 448 -28.25 24.18 2.12
N SER A 449 -28.05 25.47 2.41
CA SER A 449 -28.42 26.56 1.50
C SER A 449 -27.52 27.80 1.60
N GLY A 450 -26.41 27.73 2.34
CA GLY A 450 -25.47 28.84 2.45
C GLY A 450 -24.87 29.17 1.09
N ARG A 451 -25.07 30.41 0.64
CA ARG A 451 -24.43 30.96 -0.57
C ARG A 451 -23.64 32.18 -0.14
N LEU A 452 -22.39 32.25 -0.56
CA LEU A 452 -21.50 33.39 -0.32
C LEU A 452 -21.06 33.94 -1.67
N LEU A 453 -21.34 35.22 -1.92
CA LEU A 453 -20.83 35.95 -3.07
C LEU A 453 -19.63 36.78 -2.61
N ILE A 454 -18.44 36.48 -3.15
CA ILE A 454 -17.22 37.23 -2.84
C ILE A 454 -16.93 38.19 -3.99
N ARG A 455 -16.92 39.49 -3.69
CA ARG A 455 -16.53 40.56 -4.62
C ARG A 455 -15.19 41.16 -4.23
N GLY A 456 -14.50 41.76 -5.19
CA GLY A 456 -13.23 42.45 -4.97
C GLY A 456 -12.58 42.85 -6.29
N GLU A 457 -11.67 43.80 -6.24
CA GLU A 457 -10.96 44.33 -7.42
C GLU A 457 -10.12 43.27 -8.14
N ALA A 458 -9.77 43.52 -9.41
CA ALA A 458 -8.83 42.65 -10.12
C ALA A 458 -7.50 42.58 -9.35
N GLY A 459 -6.97 41.37 -9.14
CA GLY A 459 -5.76 41.18 -8.34
C GLY A 459 -5.98 41.08 -6.81
N SER A 460 -7.21 41.23 -6.30
CA SER A 460 -7.51 41.13 -4.86
C SER A 460 -7.37 39.73 -4.24
N GLY A 461 -6.82 38.75 -4.96
CA GLY A 461 -6.59 37.39 -4.45
C GLY A 461 -7.81 36.46 -4.42
N LYS A 462 -8.94 36.78 -5.06
CA LYS A 462 -10.16 35.93 -5.06
C LYS A 462 -9.90 34.47 -5.50
N SER A 463 -9.19 34.28 -6.61
CA SER A 463 -8.86 32.95 -7.13
C SER A 463 -7.96 32.19 -6.15
N THR A 464 -7.01 32.90 -5.52
CA THR A 464 -6.13 32.35 -4.47
C THR A 464 -6.94 31.93 -3.24
N LEU A 465 -7.90 32.75 -2.80
CA LEU A 465 -8.80 32.44 -1.69
C LEU A 465 -9.64 31.19 -1.97
N PHE A 466 -10.26 31.07 -3.16
CA PHE A 466 -11.03 29.88 -3.51
C PHE A 466 -10.17 28.61 -3.54
N ARG A 467 -8.95 28.70 -4.08
CA ARG A 467 -7.99 27.59 -4.05
C ARG A 467 -7.63 27.20 -2.64
N TRP A 468 -7.35 28.18 -1.78
CA TRP A 468 -7.03 27.94 -0.37
C TRP A 468 -8.20 27.25 0.37
N ILE A 469 -9.44 27.73 0.21
CA ILE A 469 -10.64 27.09 0.79
C ILE A 469 -10.75 25.64 0.31
N ALA A 470 -10.57 25.38 -0.99
CA ALA A 470 -10.60 24.03 -1.54
C ALA A 470 -9.51 23.13 -0.93
N ILE A 471 -8.29 23.64 -0.74
CA ILE A 471 -7.19 22.90 -0.11
C ILE A 471 -7.51 22.57 1.36
N GLN A 472 -7.97 23.55 2.15
CA GLN A 472 -8.34 23.34 3.55
C GLN A 472 -9.45 22.31 3.69
N ALA A 473 -10.44 22.37 2.80
CA ALA A 473 -11.51 21.40 2.77
C ALA A 473 -11.04 20.00 2.35
N ALA A 474 -10.09 19.90 1.41
CA ALA A 474 -9.53 18.63 0.98
C ALA A 474 -8.74 17.95 2.10
N TYR A 475 -7.98 18.72 2.90
CA TYR A 475 -7.29 18.23 4.10
C TYR A 475 -8.24 17.93 5.28
N GLY A 476 -9.38 18.61 5.35
CA GLY A 476 -10.23 18.56 6.52
C GLY A 476 -10.93 17.21 6.70
N GLY A 477 -10.95 16.76 7.95
CA GLY A 477 -11.52 15.47 8.33
C GLY A 477 -11.78 15.33 9.81
N VAL A 478 -12.32 14.18 10.20
CA VAL A 478 -12.71 13.92 11.58
C VAL A 478 -12.22 12.55 12.04
N ILE A 479 -11.70 12.48 13.27
CA ILE A 479 -11.35 11.20 13.92
C ILE A 479 -12.13 11.06 15.22
N SER A 480 -12.72 9.88 15.42
CA SER A 480 -13.30 9.43 16.69
C SER A 480 -12.29 8.56 17.43
N GLN A 481 -11.90 8.94 18.65
CA GLN A 481 -11.03 8.09 19.50
C GLN A 481 -11.84 7.22 20.47
N SER A 482 -11.24 6.13 20.96
CA SER A 482 -11.82 5.13 21.88
C SER A 482 -12.27 5.65 23.26
N GLY A 483 -12.33 6.97 23.45
CA GLY A 483 -12.88 7.67 24.63
C GLY A 483 -14.01 8.65 24.29
N GLY A 484 -14.63 8.51 23.11
CA GLY A 484 -15.86 9.23 22.77
C GLY A 484 -15.72 10.69 22.32
N GLY A 485 -14.50 11.17 22.10
CA GLY A 485 -14.24 12.50 21.56
C GLY A 485 -14.24 12.52 20.03
N LEU A 486 -14.84 13.55 19.44
CA LEU A 486 -14.74 13.89 18.02
C LEU A 486 -13.75 15.05 17.85
N TYR A 487 -12.75 14.86 17.01
CA TYR A 487 -11.72 15.86 16.73
C TYR A 487 -11.81 16.29 15.26
N VAL A 488 -11.95 17.59 15.01
CA VAL A 488 -11.88 18.17 13.67
C VAL A 488 -10.42 18.45 13.36
N LEU A 489 -9.95 17.88 12.26
CA LEU A 489 -8.55 17.91 11.87
C LEU A 489 -8.41 18.77 10.61
N LYS A 490 -7.45 19.70 10.60
CA LYS A 490 -7.31 20.71 9.54
C LYS A 490 -6.13 20.49 8.59
N GLN A 491 -4.93 20.09 9.06
CA GLN A 491 -3.75 19.89 8.20
C GLN A 491 -2.72 18.88 8.79
N PRO A 492 -1.86 18.25 7.95
CA PRO A 492 -0.75 17.41 8.40
C PRO A 492 0.36 18.24 9.09
N GLY A 493 0.98 17.71 10.14
CA GLY A 493 2.17 18.31 10.77
C GLY A 493 1.92 19.43 11.78
N ILE A 494 0.71 19.98 11.83
CA ILE A 494 0.23 20.72 12.99
C ILE A 494 -0.18 19.66 14.01
N PRO A 495 0.38 19.65 15.24
CA PRO A 495 -0.09 18.74 16.28
C PRO A 495 -1.61 18.88 16.36
N ALA A 496 -2.33 17.78 16.61
CA ALA A 496 -3.65 17.89 17.20
C ALA A 496 -3.45 18.52 18.58
N THR A 497 -3.21 19.82 18.64
CA THR A 497 -3.47 20.60 19.82
C THR A 497 -4.91 20.32 20.20
N GLU A 498 -5.25 20.46 21.47
CA GLU A 498 -6.57 20.26 22.04
C GLU A 498 -7.67 21.17 21.44
N GLU A 499 -7.47 21.70 20.23
CA GLU A 499 -8.37 22.49 19.41
C GLU A 499 -9.63 21.70 19.08
N THR A 500 -10.50 21.69 20.09
CA THR A 500 -11.91 21.33 20.08
C THR A 500 -12.21 19.83 20.11
N ARG A 501 -12.05 19.24 21.30
CA ARG A 501 -12.77 18.01 21.66
C ARG A 501 -14.26 18.34 21.76
N TYR A 502 -15.06 17.77 20.87
CA TYR A 502 -16.50 17.98 20.92
C TYR A 502 -17.25 16.91 21.71
N PRO A 503 -18.22 17.29 22.57
CA PRO A 503 -19.12 16.36 23.24
C PRO A 503 -19.91 15.50 22.25
N HIS A 504 -20.18 14.25 22.61
CA HIS A 504 -20.98 13.31 21.81
C HIS A 504 -22.31 13.89 21.30
N ALA A 505 -23.00 14.68 22.12
CA ALA A 505 -24.28 15.29 21.77
C ALA A 505 -24.19 16.24 20.57
N LEU A 506 -23.01 16.81 20.27
CA LEU A 506 -22.80 17.76 19.18
C LEU A 506 -22.19 17.12 17.93
N HIS A 507 -21.80 15.85 17.96
CA HIS A 507 -21.07 15.19 16.87
C HIS A 507 -21.77 15.33 15.52
N ARG A 508 -23.07 15.06 15.49
CA ARG A 508 -23.90 15.20 14.29
C ARG A 508 -23.95 16.64 13.77
N GLN A 509 -24.12 17.61 14.68
CA GLN A 509 -24.17 19.02 14.34
C GLN A 509 -22.85 19.54 13.76
N ILE A 510 -21.70 19.03 14.22
CA ILE A 510 -20.38 19.45 13.73
C ILE A 510 -20.09 18.85 12.35
N LEU A 511 -20.37 17.56 12.18
CA LEU A 511 -20.24 16.86 10.91
C LEU A 511 -21.10 17.52 9.82
N GLU A 512 -22.27 18.04 10.19
CA GLU A 512 -23.18 18.74 9.26
C GLU A 512 -22.75 20.19 9.00
N LYS A 513 -22.16 20.89 9.98
CA LYS A 513 -21.89 22.34 9.92
C LYS A 513 -20.50 22.77 9.46
N HIS A 514 -19.47 21.97 9.66
CA HIS A 514 -18.11 22.46 9.42
C HIS A 514 -17.73 22.41 7.92
N TRP A 515 -17.51 23.59 7.30
CA TRP A 515 -17.22 23.70 5.86
C TRP A 515 -15.97 22.93 5.43
N SER A 516 -14.94 22.89 6.29
CA SER A 516 -13.69 22.20 5.97
C SER A 516 -13.81 20.67 5.97
N LEU A 517 -14.91 20.10 6.47
CA LEU A 517 -15.14 18.65 6.42
C LEU A 517 -15.80 18.20 5.12
N ARG A 518 -16.15 19.15 4.26
CA ARG A 518 -16.88 18.89 3.02
C ARG A 518 -15.92 18.65 1.87
N ILE A 519 -16.39 17.91 0.88
CA ILE A 519 -15.65 17.66 -0.36
C ILE A 519 -15.76 18.91 -1.25
N PRO A 520 -14.63 19.54 -1.60
CA PRO A 520 -14.63 20.79 -2.35
C PRO A 520 -14.75 20.54 -3.86
N PHE A 521 -15.68 21.23 -4.53
CA PHE A 521 -15.76 21.30 -5.99
C PHE A 521 -15.47 22.72 -6.46
N LEU A 522 -14.35 22.93 -7.14
CA LEU A 522 -13.99 24.23 -7.71
C LEU A 522 -14.40 24.28 -9.18
N ILE A 523 -15.39 25.13 -9.50
CA ILE A 523 -15.93 25.28 -10.85
C ILE A 523 -15.61 26.69 -11.36
N ARG A 524 -14.83 26.76 -12.44
CA ARG A 524 -14.47 28.02 -13.09
C ARG A 524 -15.54 28.38 -14.11
N LEU A 525 -16.48 29.25 -13.72
CA LEU A 525 -17.64 29.58 -14.56
C LEU A 525 -17.26 30.21 -15.92
N ARG A 526 -16.08 30.83 -16.01
CA ARG A 526 -15.51 31.33 -17.27
C ARG A 526 -15.22 30.25 -18.32
N GLU A 527 -15.14 28.98 -17.93
CA GLU A 527 -14.90 27.85 -18.84
C GLU A 527 -16.22 27.37 -19.49
N PHE A 528 -17.37 27.92 -19.07
CA PHE A 528 -18.72 27.53 -19.53
C PHE A 528 -19.50 28.71 -20.14
N THR A 529 -18.85 29.48 -21.00
CA THR A 529 -19.42 30.69 -21.63
C THR A 529 -20.59 30.42 -22.58
N GLU A 530 -20.66 29.22 -23.16
CA GLU A 530 -21.71 28.77 -24.09
C GLU A 530 -22.97 28.22 -23.38
N GLY A 531 -23.01 28.25 -22.03
CA GLY A 531 -24.22 27.94 -21.24
C GLY A 531 -24.46 26.45 -20.93
N THR A 532 -23.60 25.54 -21.38
CA THR A 532 -23.65 24.12 -20.99
C THR A 532 -22.85 23.90 -19.70
N PHE A 533 -23.56 23.94 -18.57
CA PHE A 533 -22.97 23.65 -17.26
C PHE A 533 -22.74 22.14 -17.10
N PRO A 534 -21.63 21.69 -16.46
CA PRO A 534 -21.39 20.27 -16.24
C PRO A 534 -22.47 19.69 -15.33
N GLU A 535 -22.86 18.45 -15.59
CA GLU A 535 -23.67 17.70 -14.64
C GLU A 535 -22.86 17.51 -13.34
N PRO A 536 -23.50 17.40 -12.17
CA PRO A 536 -22.79 17.15 -10.92
C PRO A 536 -21.75 16.03 -11.06
N GLN A 537 -22.09 14.98 -11.82
CA GLN A 537 -21.23 13.84 -12.16
C GLN A 537 -19.82 14.20 -12.65
N GLN A 538 -19.70 15.36 -13.26
CA GLN A 538 -18.50 15.85 -13.94
C GLN A 538 -17.78 16.93 -13.13
N PHE A 539 -18.27 17.29 -11.94
CA PHE A 539 -17.59 18.24 -11.06
C PHE A 539 -16.19 17.80 -10.63
N PRO A 540 -15.93 16.53 -10.27
CA PRO A 540 -14.57 16.10 -9.93
C PRO A 540 -13.56 16.35 -11.05
N GLU A 541 -13.98 16.18 -12.30
CA GLU A 541 -13.14 16.35 -13.49
C GLU A 541 -12.69 17.81 -13.70
N GLN A 542 -13.39 18.78 -13.10
CA GLN A 542 -13.03 20.20 -13.23
C GLN A 542 -11.72 20.53 -12.51
N VAL A 543 -11.40 19.79 -11.44
CA VAL A 543 -10.17 19.95 -10.67
C VAL A 543 -9.20 18.79 -10.95
N VAL A 544 -9.73 17.57 -11.05
CA VAL A 544 -8.95 16.33 -11.17
C VAL A 544 -9.45 15.53 -12.37
N ARG A 545 -9.09 15.95 -13.59
CA ARG A 545 -9.53 15.31 -14.84
C ARG A 545 -9.24 13.82 -14.91
N GLN A 546 -8.09 13.42 -14.37
CA GLN A 546 -7.57 12.06 -14.50
C GLN A 546 -8.46 11.00 -13.85
N ILE A 547 -9.09 11.27 -12.70
CA ILE A 547 -9.85 10.26 -11.96
C ILE A 547 -11.19 9.91 -12.62
N GLY A 548 -11.63 10.72 -13.60
CA GLY A 548 -12.90 10.55 -14.29
C GLY A 548 -14.13 10.62 -13.37
N PRO A 549 -15.31 10.29 -13.89
CA PRO A 549 -16.53 10.27 -13.11
C PRO A 549 -16.57 8.99 -12.26
N PRO A 550 -17.18 9.02 -11.07
CA PRO A 550 -17.31 7.85 -10.22
C PRO A 550 -18.05 6.71 -10.94
N SER A 551 -17.48 5.51 -10.93
CA SER A 551 -17.92 4.35 -11.72
C SER A 551 -19.28 3.74 -11.33
N THR A 552 -19.83 4.10 -10.16
CA THR A 552 -21.15 3.61 -9.72
C THR A 552 -22.08 4.74 -9.26
N ARG A 553 -23.40 4.53 -9.41
CA ARG A 553 -24.42 5.36 -8.74
C ARG A 553 -24.17 5.45 -7.23
N GLY A 554 -23.57 4.43 -6.60
CA GLY A 554 -23.25 4.36 -5.17
C GLY A 554 -22.17 5.36 -4.72
N SER A 555 -21.09 5.51 -5.49
CA SER A 555 -20.06 6.54 -5.25
C SER A 555 -20.60 7.96 -5.45
N TRP A 556 -21.56 8.12 -6.36
CA TRP A 556 -22.28 9.39 -6.56
C TRP A 556 -23.31 9.72 -5.47
N ILE A 557 -23.93 8.70 -4.87
CA ILE A 557 -24.90 8.87 -3.77
C ILE A 557 -24.26 9.51 -2.53
N PHE A 558 -22.94 9.37 -2.34
CA PHE A 558 -22.19 10.09 -1.31
C PHE A 558 -22.18 11.60 -1.53
N PHE A 559 -22.01 12.04 -2.79
CA PHE A 559 -22.08 13.45 -3.17
C PHE A 559 -23.52 13.98 -3.21
N LYS A 560 -24.49 13.12 -3.53
CA LYS A 560 -25.91 13.49 -3.72
C LYS A 560 -26.69 13.66 -2.42
N ARG A 561 -26.27 13.02 -1.31
CA ARG A 561 -26.73 13.43 0.03
C ARG A 561 -25.96 14.70 0.38
N GLY A 562 -26.52 15.86 0.04
CA GLY A 562 -25.93 17.21 0.09
C GLY A 562 -25.46 17.72 1.47
N GLU A 563 -25.10 16.83 2.39
CA GLU A 563 -24.60 17.12 3.72
C GLU A 563 -23.06 17.24 3.75
N ARG A 564 -22.34 16.78 2.70
CA ARG A 564 -20.87 16.67 2.69
C ARG A 564 -20.14 17.30 1.52
N SER A 565 -20.77 18.16 0.72
CA SER A 565 -20.10 18.83 -0.40
C SER A 565 -20.38 20.33 -0.39
N PHE A 566 -19.47 21.11 -0.94
CA PHE A 566 -19.71 22.52 -1.26
C PHE A 566 -19.04 22.89 -2.57
N CYS A 567 -19.67 23.82 -3.27
CA CYS A 567 -19.24 24.27 -4.58
C CYS A 567 -18.66 25.68 -4.47
N LEU A 568 -17.45 25.86 -4.99
CA LEU A 568 -16.78 27.14 -5.13
C LEU A 568 -16.87 27.55 -6.59
N THR A 569 -17.44 28.71 -6.86
CA THR A 569 -17.61 29.22 -8.23
C THR A 569 -16.84 30.52 -8.41
N GLU A 570 -16.02 30.58 -9.46
CA GLU A 570 -15.21 31.77 -9.77
C GLU A 570 -15.74 32.47 -11.03
N LEU A 571 -16.10 33.76 -10.90
CA LEU A 571 -16.47 34.66 -11.99
C LEU A 571 -15.47 35.82 -12.06
N THR A 572 -14.69 35.89 -13.13
CA THR A 572 -13.79 37.02 -13.40
C THR A 572 -14.43 38.10 -14.29
N LYS A 573 -15.51 37.75 -15.01
CA LYS A 573 -16.39 38.68 -15.74
C LYS A 573 -17.81 38.15 -15.64
N PHE A 574 -18.79 39.01 -15.35
CA PHE A 574 -20.21 38.65 -15.44
C PHE A 574 -20.55 38.38 -16.91
N PRO A 575 -20.92 37.15 -17.30
CA PRO A 575 -21.55 36.94 -18.59
C PRO A 575 -22.93 37.57 -18.49
N VAL A 576 -23.27 38.45 -19.42
CA VAL A 576 -24.55 39.18 -19.50
C VAL A 576 -25.78 38.23 -19.58
N ARG A 577 -25.57 36.92 -19.64
CA ARG A 577 -26.61 35.88 -19.84
C ARG A 577 -26.66 34.74 -18.83
N ILE A 578 -26.06 34.85 -17.64
CA ILE A 578 -26.41 33.91 -16.55
C ILE A 578 -27.56 34.51 -15.74
N ALA A 579 -28.75 34.55 -16.36
CA ALA A 579 -29.99 34.87 -15.69
C ALA A 579 -30.96 33.71 -15.89
N ARG A 580 -31.35 33.12 -14.75
CA ARG A 580 -32.42 32.11 -14.56
C ARG A 580 -32.07 30.68 -14.92
N ARG A 581 -31.70 29.91 -13.91
CA ARG A 581 -32.47 28.72 -13.48
C ARG A 581 -32.22 28.39 -12.02
#